data_AF-A0A0Q0CTU5-F1
#
_entry.id   AF-A0A0Q0CTU5-F1
#
_cell.length_a   1.000
_cell.length_b   1.000
_cell.length_c   1.000
_cell.angle_alpha   90.00
_cell.angle_beta   90.00
_cell.angle_gamma   90.00
#
_symmetry.space_group_name_H-M   'P 1'
#
loop_
_entity.id
_entity.type
_entity.pdbx_description
1 polymer ?
#
loop_
_entity_poly.entity_id
_entity_poly.type
_entity_poly.pdbx_seq_one_letter_code
_entity_poly.pdbx_strand_id
1 'polypeptide(L)'
;MFFEKMVFQRIFLNVLQEDRSMHLQPGLYRHYKGPQYRVFSVARHSETEEEVVFYQALYGDFGMWVRPLSMFLETVEVDGEHVPRFALVEAEASLFSRT
;
A
#
# COMPACT_ATOMS: atom_id res chain seq x y z
N MET A 1 26.87 15.55 -13.30
CA MET A 1 26.99 15.10 -11.89
C MET A 1 25.69 15.19 -11.07
N PHE A 2 24.86 16.24 -11.20
CA PHE A 2 23.56 16.31 -10.49
C PHE A 2 22.48 15.39 -11.10
N PHE A 3 22.41 15.33 -12.43
CA PHE A 3 21.44 14.53 -13.17
C PHE A 3 21.60 13.01 -12.92
N GLU A 4 22.84 12.50 -12.93
CA GLU A 4 23.12 11.09 -12.62
C GLU A 4 22.76 10.71 -11.17
N LYS A 5 22.97 11.62 -10.20
CA LYS A 5 22.54 11.39 -8.81
C LYS A 5 21.02 11.27 -8.70
N MET A 6 20.27 12.08 -9.46
CA MET A 6 18.80 12.05 -9.45
C MET A 6 18.24 10.79 -10.13
N VAL A 7 18.85 10.34 -11.24
CA VAL A 7 18.50 9.09 -11.92
C VAL A 7 18.82 7.88 -11.03
N PHE A 8 19.99 7.84 -10.40
CA PHE A 8 20.37 6.75 -9.49
C PHE A 8 19.44 6.68 -8.27
N GLN A 9 19.12 7.83 -7.68
CA GLN A 9 18.19 7.89 -6.54
C GLN A 9 16.78 7.47 -6.93
N ARG A 10 16.30 7.82 -8.14
CA ARG A 10 15.02 7.37 -8.69
C ARG A 10 15.00 5.86 -8.94
N ILE A 11 16.06 5.31 -9.53
CA ILE A 11 16.19 3.85 -9.76
C ILE A 11 16.21 3.11 -8.43
N PHE A 12 17.02 3.57 -7.46
CA PHE A 12 17.11 2.95 -6.14
C PHE A 12 15.79 3.02 -5.37
N LEU A 13 15.09 4.17 -5.43
CA LEU A 13 13.77 4.32 -4.84
C LEU A 13 12.74 3.38 -5.51
N ASN A 14 12.77 3.24 -6.83
CA ASN A 14 11.89 2.32 -7.55
C ASN A 14 12.17 0.86 -7.14
N VAL A 15 13.43 0.44 -7.05
CA VAL A 15 13.79 -0.93 -6.60
C VAL A 15 13.31 -1.19 -5.16
N LEU A 16 13.46 -0.23 -4.25
CA LEU A 16 12.92 -0.34 -2.88
C LEU A 16 11.39 -0.27 -2.81
N GLN A 17 10.74 0.24 -3.84
CA GLN A 17 9.28 0.30 -3.94
C GLN A 17 8.73 -1.01 -4.56
N GLU A 18 9.42 -1.59 -5.54
CA GLU A 18 9.14 -2.92 -6.11
C GLU A 18 9.32 -4.04 -5.07
N ASP A 19 10.36 -3.98 -4.23
CA ASP A 19 10.57 -4.96 -3.17
C ASP A 19 9.45 -4.91 -2.12
N ARG A 20 8.97 -3.70 -1.79
CA ARG A 20 7.82 -3.50 -0.89
C ARG A 20 6.47 -3.84 -1.54
N SER A 21 6.34 -3.73 -2.86
CA SER A 21 5.10 -4.08 -3.56
C SER A 21 4.89 -5.57 -3.70
N MET A 22 5.98 -6.34 -3.84
CA MET A 22 5.90 -7.80 -3.86
C MET A 22 5.37 -8.39 -2.54
N HIS A 23 5.41 -7.66 -1.42
CA HIS A 23 5.07 -8.20 -0.09
C HIS A 23 4.30 -7.24 0.82
N LEU A 24 3.27 -6.53 0.33
CA LEU A 24 2.34 -5.88 1.25
C LEU A 24 1.72 -6.95 2.17
N GLN A 25 1.97 -6.83 3.46
CA GLN A 25 1.51 -7.77 4.49
C GLN A 25 -0.04 -7.79 4.52
N PRO A 26 -0.71 -8.92 4.29
CA PRO A 26 -2.14 -9.02 4.54
C PRO A 26 -2.45 -8.84 6.03
N GLY A 27 -3.63 -8.32 6.33
CA GLY A 27 -4.08 -8.11 7.70
C GLY A 27 -4.89 -6.85 7.93
N LEU A 28 -5.01 -6.46 9.19
CA LEU A 28 -5.76 -5.28 9.61
C LEU A 28 -4.91 -4.04 9.49
N TYR A 29 -5.45 -3.03 8.81
CA TYR A 29 -4.85 -1.71 8.67
C TYR A 29 -5.78 -0.63 9.22
N ARG A 30 -5.20 0.42 9.79
CA ARG A 30 -5.91 1.62 10.22
C ARG A 30 -5.55 2.78 9.32
N HIS A 31 -6.54 3.43 8.74
CA HIS A 31 -6.34 4.68 8.04
C HIS A 31 -6.06 5.80 9.05
N TYR A 32 -5.22 6.78 8.72
CA TYR A 32 -4.89 7.88 9.62
C TYR A 32 -6.12 8.66 10.14
N LYS A 33 -7.25 8.61 9.41
CA LYS A 33 -8.53 9.20 9.86
C LYS A 33 -9.31 8.37 10.88
N GLY A 34 -8.84 7.18 11.26
CA GLY A 34 -9.46 6.33 12.28
C GLY A 34 -10.02 4.98 11.80
N PRO A 35 -10.80 4.90 10.69
CA PRO A 35 -11.42 3.64 10.27
C PRO A 35 -10.43 2.52 9.99
N GLN A 36 -10.89 1.28 10.21
CA GLN A 36 -10.12 0.07 9.96
C GLN A 36 -10.56 -0.64 8.69
N TYR A 37 -9.59 -1.34 8.11
CA TYR A 37 -9.71 -2.06 6.86
C TYR A 37 -8.96 -3.39 6.96
N ARG A 38 -9.40 -4.39 6.21
CA ARG A 38 -8.66 -5.65 6.04
C ARG A 38 -8.05 -5.69 4.65
N VAL A 39 -6.72 -5.77 4.56
CA VAL A 39 -5.96 -5.95 3.32
C VAL A 39 -5.81 -7.44 3.05
N PHE A 40 -6.12 -7.86 1.82
CA PHE A 40 -5.99 -9.27 1.42
C PHE A 40 -4.77 -9.52 0.54
N SER A 41 -4.54 -8.67 -0.47
CA SER A 41 -3.43 -8.84 -1.42
C SER A 41 -3.19 -7.55 -2.22
N VAL A 42 -2.02 -7.48 -2.86
CA VAL A 42 -1.80 -6.64 -4.04
C VAL A 42 -2.29 -7.39 -5.28
N ALA A 43 -2.94 -6.68 -6.18
CA ALA A 43 -3.40 -7.15 -7.49
C ALA A 43 -2.86 -6.21 -8.58
N ARG A 44 -3.03 -6.59 -9.85
CA ARG A 44 -2.64 -5.76 -10.99
C ARG A 44 -3.90 -5.30 -11.74
N HIS A 45 -4.03 -4.00 -11.95
CA HIS A 45 -5.12 -3.40 -12.71
C HIS A 45 -4.97 -3.77 -14.19
N SER A 46 -5.97 -4.39 -14.80
CA SER A 46 -5.85 -5.02 -16.13
C SER A 46 -5.55 -4.05 -17.27
N GLU A 47 -6.09 -2.85 -17.20
CA GLU A 47 -6.07 -1.87 -18.29
C GLU A 47 -4.84 -0.97 -18.24
N THR A 48 -4.27 -0.79 -17.05
CA THR A 48 -3.14 0.14 -16.81
C THR A 48 -1.89 -0.57 -16.32
N GLU A 49 -2.00 -1.85 -15.97
CA GLU A 49 -0.97 -2.66 -15.33
C GLU A 49 -0.46 -2.13 -13.99
N GLU A 50 -1.13 -1.14 -13.39
CA GLU A 50 -0.75 -0.57 -12.11
C GLU A 50 -1.04 -1.55 -10.96
N GLU A 51 -0.13 -1.61 -9.99
CA GLU A 51 -0.35 -2.37 -8.75
C GLU A 51 -1.37 -1.67 -7.86
N VAL A 52 -2.35 -2.44 -7.39
CA VAL A 52 -3.42 -1.95 -6.52
C VAL A 52 -3.56 -2.84 -5.30
N VAL A 53 -3.91 -2.25 -4.15
CA VAL A 53 -4.26 -2.99 -2.93
C VAL A 53 -5.73 -3.36 -2.99
N PHE A 54 -6.05 -4.64 -2.81
CA PHE A 54 -7.40 -5.15 -2.63
C PHE A 54 -7.72 -5.31 -1.13
N TYR A 55 -8.74 -4.60 -0.66
CA TYR A 55 -9.06 -4.51 0.77
C TYR A 55 -10.55 -4.28 1.03
N GLN A 56 -10.99 -4.55 2.25
CA GLN A 56 -12.37 -4.38 2.72
C GLN A 56 -12.44 -3.30 3.81
N ALA A 57 -13.47 -2.46 3.77
CA ALA A 57 -13.82 -1.60 4.91
C ALA A 57 -14.40 -2.43 6.06
N LEU A 58 -13.99 -2.18 7.31
CA LEU A 58 -14.54 -2.86 8.49
C LEU A 58 -15.59 -2.00 9.22
N TYR A 59 -16.32 -1.19 8.45
CA TYR A 59 -17.36 -0.28 8.92
C TYR A 59 -18.39 -0.06 7.80
N GLY A 60 -19.55 0.50 8.17
CA GLY A 60 -20.65 0.72 7.23
C GLY A 60 -21.10 -0.58 6.58
N ASP A 61 -21.22 -0.57 5.25
CA ASP A 61 -21.68 -1.73 4.46
C ASP A 61 -20.58 -2.76 4.16
N PHE A 62 -19.40 -2.63 4.78
CA PHE A 62 -18.26 -3.53 4.59
C PHE A 62 -17.83 -3.71 3.13
N GLY A 63 -17.85 -2.61 2.36
CA GLY A 63 -17.53 -2.61 0.93
C GLY A 63 -16.10 -3.04 0.62
N MET A 64 -15.92 -3.64 -0.57
CA MET A 64 -14.64 -4.08 -1.11
C MET A 64 -14.09 -3.02 -2.06
N TRP A 65 -12.79 -2.72 -1.96
CA TRP A 65 -12.15 -1.63 -2.67
C TRP A 65 -10.82 -2.06 -3.28
N VAL A 66 -10.43 -1.35 -4.33
CA VAL A 66 -9.06 -1.32 -4.84
C VAL A 66 -8.51 0.11 -4.76
N ARG A 67 -7.21 0.25 -4.51
CA ARG A 67 -6.52 1.56 -4.50
C ARG A 67 -5.11 1.39 -5.04
N PRO A 68 -4.56 2.34 -5.83
CA PRO A 68 -3.16 2.33 -6.21
C PRO A 68 -2.25 2.06 -5.00
N LEU A 69 -1.33 1.11 -5.17
CA LEU A 69 -0.42 0.69 -4.10
C LEU A 69 0.45 1.86 -3.60
N SER A 70 0.93 2.68 -4.54
CA SER A 70 1.68 3.90 -4.26
C SER A 70 0.93 4.84 -3.30
N MET A 71 -0.35 5.05 -3.54
CA MET A 71 -1.23 5.87 -2.70
C MET A 71 -1.62 5.20 -1.39
N PHE A 72 -1.53 3.87 -1.29
CA PHE A 72 -1.80 3.13 -0.06
C PHE A 72 -0.59 3.20 0.90
N LEU A 73 0.62 3.03 0.36
CA LEU A 73 1.89 3.06 1.09
C LEU A 73 2.39 4.48 1.43
N GLU A 74 1.67 5.50 0.95
CA GLU A 74 2.04 6.90 1.13
C GLU A 74 2.08 7.30 2.61
N THR A 75 3.02 8.20 2.95
CA THR A 75 3.07 8.90 4.23
C THR A 75 2.39 10.26 4.08
N VAL A 76 1.52 10.61 5.01
CA VAL A 76 0.79 11.90 5.04
C VAL A 76 1.22 12.74 6.24
N GLU A 77 1.08 14.05 6.15
CA GLU A 77 1.27 14.97 7.28
C GLU A 77 -0.05 15.15 8.04
N VAL A 78 -0.04 14.93 9.36
CA VAL A 78 -1.18 15.10 10.27
C VAL A 78 -0.64 15.80 11.52
N ASP A 79 -1.19 16.98 11.84
CA ASP A 79 -0.77 17.79 12.99
C ASP A 79 0.75 18.05 13.07
N GLY A 80 1.41 18.18 11.90
CA GLY A 80 2.85 18.40 11.78
C GLY A 80 3.70 17.13 11.86
N GLU A 81 3.08 15.95 12.03
CA GLU A 81 3.76 14.65 12.04
C GLU A 81 3.54 13.88 10.74
N HIS A 82 4.58 13.20 10.26
CA HIS A 82 4.51 12.32 9.09
C HIS A 82 4.14 10.90 9.51
N VAL A 83 2.93 10.45 9.15
CA VAL A 83 2.39 9.14 9.50
C VAL A 83 1.99 8.33 8.26
N PRO A 84 2.05 6.99 8.29
CA PRO A 84 1.52 6.17 7.20
C PRO A 84 0.04 6.47 6.96
N ARG A 85 -0.37 6.62 5.69
CA ARG A 85 -1.78 6.77 5.34
C ARG A 85 -2.61 5.60 5.86
N PHE A 86 -2.05 4.40 5.73
CA PHE A 86 -2.57 3.17 6.32
C PHE A 86 -1.47 2.49 7.14
N ALA A 87 -1.68 2.37 8.45
CA ALA A 87 -0.76 1.69 9.35
C ALA A 87 -1.23 0.25 9.60
N LEU A 88 -0.31 -0.73 9.49
CA LEU A 88 -0.58 -2.13 9.87
C LEU A 88 -0.85 -2.19 11.38
N VAL A 89 -1.95 -2.85 11.75
CA VAL A 89 -2.37 -3.09 13.14
C VAL A 89 -2.10 -4.55 13.52
N GLU A 90 -2.48 -5.48 12.65
CA GLU A 90 -2.34 -6.91 12.89
C GLU A 90 -2.08 -7.63 11.57
N ALA A 91 -1.06 -8.48 11.52
CA ALA A 91 -0.77 -9.30 10.35
C ALA A 91 -1.70 -10.53 10.32
N GLU A 92 -2.28 -10.81 9.17
CA GLU A 92 -3.05 -12.04 8.92
C GLU A 92 -2.37 -12.86 7.81
N ALA A 93 -2.61 -14.17 7.80
CA ALA A 93 -2.11 -15.03 6.73
C ALA A 93 -2.76 -14.65 5.38
N SER A 94 -1.99 -14.71 4.29
CA SER A 94 -2.55 -14.54 2.96
C SER A 94 -3.56 -15.64 2.65
N LEU A 95 -4.75 -15.24 2.20
CA LEU A 95 -5.77 -16.17 1.67
C LEU A 95 -5.48 -16.59 0.23
N PHE A 96 -4.55 -15.91 -0.44
CA PHE A 96 -4.17 -16.18 -1.83
C PHE A 96 -2.73 -16.71 -1.86
N SER A 97 -2.58 -17.98 -2.22
CA SER A 97 -1.28 -18.53 -2.57
C SER A 97 -0.89 -18.03 -3.96
N ARG A 98 0.30 -17.44 -4.10
CA ARG A 98 0.91 -17.26 -5.42
C ARG A 98 1.40 -18.65 -5.86
N THR A 99 0.69 -19.26 -6.79
CA THR A 99 1.10 -20.51 -7.46
C THR A 99 2.18 -20.21 -8.49
#